data_AF-A0A2V7MWS4-F1
#
_entry.id   AF-A0A2V7MWS4-F1
#
_cell.length_a   1.000
_cell.length_b   1.000
_cell.length_c   1.000
_cell.angle_alpha   90.00
_cell.angle_beta   90.00
_cell.angle_gamma   90.00
#
_symmetry.space_group_name_H-M   'P 1'
#
loop_
_entity.id
_entity.type
_entity.pdbx_description
1 polymer ?
#
loop_
_entity_poly.entity_id
_entity_poly.type
_entity_poly.pdbx_seq_one_letter_code
_entity_poly.pdbx_strand_id
1 'polypeptide(L)'
;MKRTALPVLATIALIGCTDTIPTRPARPKLSAETSDGAHGGNTHFFFLPPIVANPSFSGVSNPFLAPDVQICRLLPPSNTICDPTAPTITLTAAMPKGKGEEYHVDWNSDRSTVGKTYRITVQVKQDELGNEQPLGHTDVQPNGRTLPIRFRIERGALCEAGFGCAQVPVTQLGGTFVTDDRDAGAMFPAGALPPGVTSVELTIERIPHTAFAPTTGPLPTGLQQFPFFFDFSVNPDVKFVKPVLLGVCQLENPEDPRYPGTQPHDQLVLAHPTGPSTIEFLARDGAPFVALGCPGTGTGPGRGGFGSIKGARRWIAQGGQPGLLVRLGALADWLFMPKKVLATTAVAHGGVGGSLLGPLGSPVNTVLVEMRNNSAGSQGAEGTLAPGSNCQSEGQCQAPSVIIGNFSGAPAAGVPVTFRVTAGGGTIGVGDRSGTSITVNTGEGGVASLDSWTLGTTPGVNTVTATAGVSGSPVIFFATTRSGGGL
;
A
#
# COMPACT_ATOMS: atom_id res chain seq x y z
N MET A 1 37.70 98.47 -43.84
CA MET A 1 37.43 97.49 -44.91
C MET A 1 36.98 96.21 -44.21
N LYS A 2 35.67 95.95 -44.08
CA LYS A 2 34.74 95.27 -45.03
C LYS A 2 35.22 93.83 -45.34
N ARG A 3 34.66 92.79 -44.69
CA ARG A 3 33.38 92.07 -44.92
C ARG A 3 33.43 91.12 -46.13
N THR A 4 33.39 89.82 -45.86
CA THR A 4 32.91 88.71 -46.75
C THR A 4 32.56 87.53 -45.81
N ALA A 5 31.31 87.13 -45.56
CA ALA A 5 30.25 86.57 -46.42
C ALA A 5 30.21 85.01 -46.40
N LEU A 6 29.02 84.53 -46.03
CA LEU A 6 28.41 83.19 -45.90
C LEU A 6 28.76 82.12 -46.99
N PRO A 7 28.54 80.80 -46.75
CA PRO A 7 27.17 80.26 -46.83
C PRO A 7 26.75 79.20 -45.80
N VAL A 8 25.42 79.13 -45.71
CA VAL A 8 24.54 78.27 -44.93
C VAL A 8 24.58 76.82 -45.44
N LEU A 9 24.70 75.85 -44.54
CA LEU A 9 24.33 74.46 -44.79
C LEU A 9 23.05 74.13 -44.01
N ALA A 10 21.96 73.90 -44.74
CA ALA A 10 20.71 73.41 -44.20
C ALA A 10 20.85 71.93 -43.83
N THR A 11 20.73 71.61 -42.53
CA THR A 11 20.61 70.22 -42.06
C THR A 11 19.14 69.93 -41.77
N ILE A 12 18.57 69.05 -42.58
CA ILE A 12 17.19 68.58 -42.49
C ILE A 12 17.05 67.67 -41.27
N ALA A 13 16.12 68.01 -40.37
CA ALA A 13 15.71 67.16 -39.27
C ALA A 13 14.83 66.00 -39.79
N LEU A 14 15.39 64.79 -39.85
CA LEU A 14 14.62 63.56 -39.99
C LEU A 14 14.11 63.14 -38.61
N ILE A 15 12.87 63.51 -38.31
CA ILE A 15 12.11 62.97 -37.19
C ILE A 15 11.75 61.53 -37.57
N GLY A 16 12.55 60.57 -37.13
CA GLY A 16 12.21 59.16 -37.18
C GLY A 16 11.14 58.87 -36.12
N CYS A 17 9.95 58.45 -36.55
CA CYS A 17 8.95 57.87 -35.67
C CYS A 17 9.57 56.66 -34.96
N THR A 18 9.80 56.77 -33.65
CA THR A 18 9.95 55.57 -32.83
C THR A 18 8.57 54.94 -32.74
N ASP A 19 8.36 53.84 -33.47
CA ASP A 19 7.26 52.93 -33.20
C ASP A 19 7.42 52.41 -31.77
N THR A 20 6.81 53.08 -30.80
CA THR A 20 6.55 52.51 -29.49
C THR A 20 5.47 51.46 -29.69
N ILE A 21 5.88 50.26 -30.12
CA ILE A 21 5.08 49.06 -29.99
C ILE A 21 4.75 48.97 -28.49
N PRO A 22 3.47 48.97 -28.07
CA PRO A 22 3.15 48.75 -26.66
C PRO A 22 3.71 47.38 -26.30
N THR A 23 4.79 47.37 -25.50
CA THR A 23 5.30 46.16 -24.88
C THR A 23 4.13 45.54 -24.15
N ARG A 24 3.74 44.35 -24.61
CA ARG A 24 2.78 43.46 -23.95
C ARG A 24 2.95 43.58 -22.42
N PRO A 25 1.89 43.80 -21.63
CA PRO A 25 2.03 43.86 -20.19
C PRO A 25 2.77 42.62 -19.72
N ALA A 26 3.84 42.83 -18.95
CA ALA A 26 4.63 41.77 -18.37
C ALA A 26 3.66 40.77 -17.71
N ARG A 27 3.82 39.49 -18.07
CA ARG A 27 3.13 38.38 -17.42
C ARG A 27 3.41 38.55 -15.90
N PRO A 28 2.41 38.50 -15.01
CA PRO A 28 2.65 38.68 -13.58
C PRO A 28 3.73 37.70 -13.14
N LYS A 29 4.77 38.21 -12.48
CA LYS A 29 5.79 37.37 -11.84
C LYS A 29 5.10 36.61 -10.70
N LEU A 30 4.68 35.36 -10.94
CA LEU A 30 4.66 34.32 -9.91
C LEU A 30 6.12 33.95 -9.64
N SER A 31 6.66 33.79 -8.43
CA SER A 31 6.19 33.75 -7.05
C SER A 31 7.28 34.43 -6.20
N ALA A 32 6.94 35.03 -5.05
CA ALA A 32 7.94 35.66 -4.15
C ALA A 32 8.46 34.72 -3.04
N GLU A 33 7.89 33.53 -2.88
CA GLU A 33 8.42 32.47 -2.01
C GLU A 33 7.81 31.14 -2.48
N THR A 34 8.65 30.19 -2.93
CA THR A 34 8.23 28.84 -3.30
C THR A 34 9.15 27.85 -2.60
N SER A 35 8.57 26.84 -1.99
CA SER A 35 9.27 25.72 -1.36
C SER A 35 8.79 24.42 -2.02
N ASP A 36 9.61 23.91 -2.93
CA ASP A 36 9.47 22.60 -3.58
C ASP A 36 10.88 22.09 -3.94
N GLY A 37 10.99 20.91 -4.55
CA GLY A 37 12.26 20.26 -4.86
C GLY A 37 13.15 21.04 -5.84
N ALA A 38 12.57 21.94 -6.64
CA ALA A 38 13.34 22.84 -7.49
C ALA A 38 13.78 24.13 -6.76
N HIS A 39 13.21 24.41 -5.58
CA HIS A 39 13.42 25.64 -4.81
C HIS A 39 13.88 25.37 -3.37
N GLY A 40 14.55 24.24 -3.10
CA GLY A 40 15.15 23.93 -1.80
C GLY A 40 14.16 23.49 -0.71
N GLY A 41 12.94 23.13 -1.10
CA GLY A 41 11.98 22.41 -0.26
C GLY A 41 12.16 20.89 -0.37
N ASN A 42 11.07 20.17 -0.16
CA ASN A 42 11.01 18.70 -0.27
C ASN A 42 11.46 18.24 -1.67
N THR A 43 12.49 17.41 -1.74
CA THR A 43 13.16 17.06 -3.02
C THR A 43 12.31 16.18 -3.94
N HIS A 44 11.23 15.62 -3.41
CA HIS A 44 10.28 14.76 -4.09
C HIS A 44 8.92 15.44 -4.36
N PHE A 45 8.80 16.74 -4.11
CA PHE A 45 7.58 17.50 -4.36
C PHE A 45 7.87 18.65 -5.32
N PHE A 46 7.04 18.84 -6.36
CA PHE A 46 7.27 19.87 -7.37
C PHE A 46 5.97 20.58 -7.73
N PHE A 47 5.93 21.91 -7.63
CA PHE A 47 4.87 22.65 -8.31
C PHE A 47 5.10 22.60 -9.82
N LEU A 48 4.05 22.71 -10.62
CA LEU A 48 4.12 22.64 -12.08
C LEU A 48 3.50 23.90 -12.70
N PRO A 49 3.69 24.14 -14.02
CA PRO A 49 3.00 25.22 -14.70
C PRO A 49 1.48 25.14 -14.53
N PRO A 50 0.78 26.29 -14.44
CA PRO A 50 1.30 27.63 -14.69
C PRO A 50 1.96 28.31 -13.48
N ILE A 51 2.06 27.65 -12.32
CA ILE A 51 2.50 28.27 -11.08
C ILE A 51 4.01 28.55 -11.10
N VAL A 52 4.79 27.52 -11.42
CA VAL A 52 6.24 27.62 -11.60
C VAL A 52 6.62 27.28 -13.05
N ALA A 53 7.80 27.70 -13.47
CA ALA A 53 8.35 27.25 -14.75
C ALA A 53 8.69 25.76 -14.68
N ASN A 54 8.48 25.01 -15.77
CA ASN A 54 8.69 23.56 -15.88
C ASN A 54 9.93 23.07 -15.09
N PRO A 55 9.76 22.50 -13.89
CA PRO A 55 10.89 22.00 -13.11
C PRO A 55 11.43 20.70 -13.72
N SER A 56 12.70 20.41 -13.45
CA SER A 56 13.28 19.10 -13.71
C SER A 56 13.10 18.20 -12.50
N PHE A 57 12.63 16.98 -12.73
CA PHE A 57 12.50 15.94 -11.72
C PHE A 57 12.82 14.59 -12.36
N SER A 58 13.23 13.62 -11.55
CA SER A 58 13.66 12.29 -12.02
C SER A 58 13.07 11.15 -11.20
N GLY A 59 12.34 11.46 -10.13
CA GLY A 59 11.75 10.45 -9.28
C GLY A 59 10.47 9.89 -9.85
N VAL A 60 9.94 8.97 -9.07
CA VAL A 60 8.85 8.09 -9.43
C VAL A 60 7.57 8.69 -8.85
N SER A 61 6.62 9.09 -9.70
CA SER A 61 5.35 9.69 -9.27
C SER A 61 4.58 8.77 -8.33
N ASN A 62 4.03 9.30 -7.25
CA ASN A 62 3.17 8.56 -6.32
C ASN A 62 1.69 8.93 -6.58
N PRO A 63 0.88 8.03 -7.18
CA PRO A 63 -0.53 8.30 -7.47
C PRO A 63 -1.50 7.99 -6.35
N PHE A 64 -1.02 7.38 -5.26
CA PHE A 64 -1.89 6.83 -4.24
C PHE A 64 -2.25 7.83 -3.15
N LEU A 65 -1.71 9.05 -3.22
CA LEU A 65 -1.97 10.11 -2.26
C LEU A 65 -3.30 10.82 -2.57
N ALA A 66 -3.94 11.31 -1.51
CA ALA A 66 -5.09 12.20 -1.57
C ALA A 66 -4.69 13.58 -0.98
N PRO A 67 -3.97 14.41 -1.74
CA PRO A 67 -3.49 15.70 -1.26
C PRO A 67 -4.63 16.72 -1.18
N ASP A 68 -4.65 17.47 -0.07
CA ASP A 68 -5.44 18.67 0.08
C ASP A 68 -4.56 19.89 -0.22
N VAL A 69 -5.17 20.87 -0.89
CA VAL A 69 -4.57 22.16 -1.20
C VAL A 69 -5.24 23.20 -0.32
N GLN A 70 -4.48 23.70 0.65
CA GLN A 70 -4.91 24.75 1.56
C GLN A 70 -4.48 26.11 1.00
N ILE A 71 -5.43 27.04 0.92
CA ILE A 71 -5.20 28.38 0.37
C ILE A 71 -5.60 29.40 1.43
N CYS A 72 -4.62 30.16 1.92
CA CYS A 72 -4.84 31.20 2.90
C CYS A 72 -4.42 32.57 2.36
N ARG A 73 -5.11 33.63 2.79
CA ARG A 73 -4.68 35.02 2.50
C ARG A 73 -3.50 35.36 3.40
N LEU A 74 -2.44 35.94 2.85
CA LEU A 74 -1.31 36.42 3.64
C LEU A 74 -1.52 37.86 4.12
N LEU A 75 -1.06 38.17 5.34
CA LEU A 75 -1.14 39.51 5.93
C LEU A 75 0.01 40.41 5.44
N PRO A 76 -0.29 41.56 4.81
CA PRO A 76 0.74 42.56 4.51
C PRO A 76 1.23 43.27 5.79
N PRO A 77 2.44 43.85 5.79
CA PRO A 77 3.39 43.93 4.67
C PRO A 77 4.37 42.74 4.58
N SER A 78 4.47 41.91 5.64
CA SER A 78 5.46 40.83 5.68
C SER A 78 5.09 39.65 4.81
N ASN A 79 3.79 39.42 4.55
CA ASN A 79 3.26 38.28 3.80
C ASN A 79 3.76 36.90 4.29
N THR A 80 4.10 36.79 5.57
CA THR A 80 4.66 35.55 6.13
C THR A 80 3.64 34.69 6.88
N ILE A 81 2.47 35.25 7.23
CA ILE A 81 1.48 34.61 8.09
C ILE A 81 0.11 34.66 7.41
N CYS A 82 -0.61 33.54 7.48
CA CYS A 82 -2.01 33.45 7.07
C CYS A 82 -2.89 34.35 7.95
N ASP A 83 -3.76 35.15 7.33
CA ASP A 83 -4.73 35.99 8.00
C ASP A 83 -5.76 35.14 8.75
N PRO A 84 -5.77 35.17 10.11
CA PRO A 84 -6.66 34.33 10.90
C PRO A 84 -8.13 34.77 10.81
N THR A 85 -8.40 35.97 10.29
CA THR A 85 -9.76 36.51 10.12
C THR A 85 -10.36 36.19 8.75
N ALA A 86 -9.52 35.75 7.80
CA ALA A 86 -9.96 35.35 6.47
C ALA A 86 -10.27 33.84 6.43
N PRO A 87 -11.30 33.40 5.69
CA PRO A 87 -11.56 31.98 5.51
C PRO A 87 -10.39 31.34 4.78
N THR A 88 -9.96 30.17 5.27
CA THR A 88 -9.03 29.30 4.56
C THR A 88 -9.81 28.39 3.63
N ILE A 89 -9.37 28.27 2.39
CA ILE A 89 -10.00 27.42 1.38
C ILE A 89 -9.24 26.10 1.34
N THR A 90 -9.95 24.98 1.42
CA THR A 90 -9.36 23.65 1.25
C THR A 90 -9.97 22.99 0.02
N LEU A 91 -9.12 22.59 -0.91
CA LEU A 91 -9.52 21.92 -2.14
C LEU A 91 -8.82 20.57 -2.22
N THR A 92 -9.53 19.48 -2.46
CA THR A 92 -8.90 18.17 -2.67
C THR A 92 -8.41 18.06 -4.10
N ALA A 93 -7.13 17.76 -4.26
CA ALA A 93 -6.52 17.55 -5.56
C ALA A 93 -6.57 16.07 -5.94
N ALA A 94 -6.74 15.82 -7.23
CA ALA A 94 -6.82 14.47 -7.77
C ALA A 94 -5.90 14.32 -8.97
N MET A 95 -5.43 13.10 -9.18
CA MET A 95 -4.66 12.75 -10.36
C MET A 95 -5.61 12.42 -11.53
N PRO A 96 -5.57 13.14 -12.67
CA PRO A 96 -6.46 12.85 -13.79
C PRO A 96 -6.25 11.45 -14.36
N LYS A 97 -7.35 10.74 -14.66
CA LYS A 97 -7.31 9.40 -15.26
C LYS A 97 -6.62 9.41 -16.63
N GLY A 98 -5.65 8.52 -16.82
CA GLY A 98 -5.02 8.23 -18.12
C GLY A 98 -3.71 8.97 -18.44
N LYS A 99 -3.20 9.85 -17.57
CA LYS A 99 -1.89 10.54 -17.71
C LYS A 99 -1.23 10.84 -16.34
N GLY A 100 -1.51 10.05 -15.31
CA GLY A 100 -1.34 10.38 -13.89
C GLY A 100 0.10 10.49 -13.40
N GLU A 101 0.78 11.58 -13.77
CA GLU A 101 2.07 11.99 -13.22
C GLU A 101 1.99 13.33 -12.46
N GLU A 102 0.81 13.97 -12.48
CA GLU A 102 0.55 15.27 -11.84
C GLU A 102 -0.84 15.31 -11.19
N TYR A 103 -0.92 15.90 -10.01
CA TYR A 103 -2.13 16.21 -9.25
C TYR A 103 -2.68 17.57 -9.65
N HIS A 104 -4.00 17.63 -9.85
CA HIS A 104 -4.68 18.81 -10.37
C HIS A 104 -5.79 19.25 -9.42
N VAL A 105 -5.90 20.57 -9.26
CA VAL A 105 -7.09 21.21 -8.71
C VAL A 105 -7.23 22.62 -9.26
N ASP A 106 -8.46 23.06 -9.49
CA ASP A 106 -8.74 24.41 -10.00
C ASP A 106 -9.27 25.30 -8.87
N TRP A 107 -8.55 26.38 -8.57
CA TRP A 107 -9.02 27.38 -7.64
C TRP A 107 -9.77 28.49 -8.38
N ASN A 108 -11.08 28.61 -8.14
CA ASN A 108 -11.87 29.73 -8.65
C ASN A 108 -11.56 31.02 -7.88
N SER A 109 -10.47 31.69 -8.26
CA SER A 109 -10.16 33.01 -7.73
C SER A 109 -11.08 34.05 -8.37
N ASP A 110 -11.97 34.64 -7.59
CA ASP A 110 -12.88 35.69 -8.06
C ASP A 110 -12.19 37.07 -8.05
N ARG A 111 -12.90 38.13 -8.47
CA ARG A 111 -12.36 39.49 -8.47
C ARG A 111 -11.97 40.00 -7.07
N SER A 112 -12.49 39.41 -5.99
CA SER A 112 -12.17 39.82 -4.62
C SER A 112 -10.75 39.41 -4.20
N THR A 113 -10.13 38.49 -4.93
CA THR A 113 -8.75 38.00 -4.69
C THR A 113 -7.68 38.92 -5.30
N VAL A 114 -8.05 39.79 -6.25
CA VAL A 114 -7.11 40.63 -7.00
C VAL A 114 -6.39 41.62 -6.07
N GLY A 115 -5.07 41.72 -6.21
CA GLY A 115 -4.23 42.62 -5.42
C GLY A 115 -3.90 42.12 -4.01
N LYS A 116 -4.30 40.89 -3.66
CA LYS A 116 -3.94 40.21 -2.41
C LYS A 116 -2.97 39.07 -2.71
N THR A 117 -2.07 38.79 -1.77
CA THR A 117 -1.18 37.63 -1.83
C THR A 117 -1.82 36.47 -1.07
N TYR A 118 -1.77 35.28 -1.67
CA TYR A 118 -2.26 34.04 -1.08
C TYR A 118 -1.14 33.01 -1.06
N ARG A 119 -1.08 32.23 0.02
CA ARG A 119 -0.22 31.05 0.11
C ARG A 119 -1.02 29.82 -0.24
N ILE A 120 -0.52 29.08 -1.23
CA ILE A 120 -1.01 27.75 -1.58
C ILE A 120 -0.07 26.75 -0.90
N THR A 121 -0.60 25.94 0.01
CA THR A 121 0.11 24.86 0.68
C THR A 121 -0.47 23.54 0.20
N VAL A 122 0.38 22.64 -0.27
CA VAL A 122 -0.03 21.26 -0.58
C VAL A 122 0.31 20.39 0.61
N GLN A 123 -0.67 19.66 1.10
CA GLN A 123 -0.54 18.81 2.28
C GLN A 123 -1.25 17.48 2.08
N VAL A 124 -0.79 16.45 2.78
CA VAL A 124 -1.38 15.11 2.72
C VAL A 124 -1.90 14.73 4.11
N LYS A 125 -3.12 14.21 4.16
CA LYS A 125 -3.72 13.61 5.36
C LYS A 125 -3.48 12.10 5.33
N GLN A 126 -3.04 11.53 6.45
CA GLN A 126 -2.85 10.08 6.55
C GLN A 126 -3.58 9.40 7.72
N ASP A 127 -4.02 10.13 8.73
CA ASP A 127 -4.71 9.53 9.89
C ASP A 127 -6.12 10.10 10.12
N GLU A 128 -6.91 9.36 10.88
CA GLU A 128 -8.23 9.80 11.37
C GLU A 128 -8.11 10.96 12.37
N LEU A 129 -6.91 11.19 12.93
CA LEU A 129 -6.62 12.30 13.84
C LEU A 129 -6.47 13.64 13.10
N GLY A 130 -6.40 13.64 11.77
CA GLY A 130 -6.37 14.84 10.95
C GLY A 130 -5.01 15.54 10.91
N ASN A 131 -3.92 14.82 11.18
CA ASN A 131 -2.57 15.39 11.06
C ASN A 131 -2.28 15.64 9.56
N GLU A 132 -2.41 16.90 9.16
CA GLU A 132 -2.06 17.40 7.84
C GLU A 132 -0.57 17.72 7.81
N GLN A 133 0.17 17.08 6.90
CA GLN A 133 1.58 17.39 6.71
C GLN A 133 1.80 18.17 5.41
N PRO A 134 2.35 19.40 5.47
CA PRO A 134 2.72 20.16 4.27
C PRO A 134 3.92 19.52 3.57
N LEU A 135 3.82 19.36 2.24
CA LEU A 135 4.90 18.93 1.36
C LEU A 135 5.62 20.11 0.72
N GLY A 136 4.91 21.20 0.48
CA GLY A 136 5.47 22.41 -0.08
C GLY A 136 4.43 23.52 -0.16
N HIS A 137 4.91 24.73 -0.44
CA HIS A 137 4.06 25.91 -0.56
C HIS A 137 4.57 26.88 -1.63
N THR A 138 3.67 27.73 -2.11
CA THR A 138 4.00 28.79 -3.07
C THR A 138 3.05 29.96 -2.93
N ASP A 139 3.61 31.17 -3.05
CA ASP A 139 2.86 32.40 -2.92
C ASP A 139 2.43 32.94 -4.29
N VAL A 140 1.13 33.26 -4.42
CA VAL A 140 0.52 33.70 -5.66
C VAL A 140 -0.31 34.97 -5.49
N GLN A 141 -0.41 35.74 -6.56
CA GLN A 141 -1.34 36.87 -6.68
C GLN A 141 -2.31 36.60 -7.84
N PRO A 142 -3.52 36.11 -7.54
CA PRO A 142 -4.48 35.76 -8.59
C PRO A 142 -4.98 36.98 -9.35
N ASN A 143 -5.33 36.77 -10.62
CA ASN A 143 -5.82 37.82 -11.52
C ASN A 143 -7.36 37.89 -11.61
N GLY A 144 -8.07 37.23 -10.68
CA GLY A 144 -9.53 37.16 -10.67
C GLY A 144 -10.12 36.23 -11.74
N ARG A 145 -9.36 35.21 -12.16
CA ARG A 145 -9.81 34.08 -12.97
C ARG A 145 -9.46 32.77 -12.27
N THR A 146 -10.06 31.67 -12.72
CA THR A 146 -9.66 30.33 -12.24
C THR A 146 -8.15 30.13 -12.41
N LEU A 147 -7.48 29.78 -11.33
CA LEU A 147 -6.07 29.46 -11.26
C LEU A 147 -5.92 27.93 -11.20
N PRO A 148 -5.39 27.29 -12.26
CA PRO A 148 -5.06 25.88 -12.22
C PRO A 148 -3.85 25.65 -11.31
N ILE A 149 -4.00 24.78 -10.33
CA ILE A 149 -2.95 24.35 -9.42
C ILE A 149 -2.55 22.95 -9.83
N ARG A 150 -1.29 22.81 -10.26
CA ARG A 150 -0.70 21.53 -10.67
C ARG A 150 0.57 21.29 -9.91
N PHE A 151 0.79 20.05 -9.51
CA PHE A 151 1.98 19.63 -8.80
C PHE A 151 2.22 18.14 -8.98
N ARG A 152 3.46 17.71 -8.80
CA ARG A 152 3.89 16.31 -8.78
C ARG A 152 4.31 15.97 -7.36
N ILE A 153 3.87 14.80 -6.89
CA ILE A 153 4.39 14.20 -5.66
C ILE A 153 5.07 12.91 -6.07
N GLU A 154 6.35 12.79 -5.79
CA GLU A 154 7.15 11.60 -5.99
C GLU A 154 7.23 10.79 -4.70
N ARG A 155 7.55 9.50 -4.84
CA ARG A 155 7.84 8.63 -3.70
C ARG A 155 9.02 9.17 -2.91
N GLY A 156 8.96 9.04 -1.59
CA GLY A 156 9.93 9.67 -0.70
C GLY A 156 9.47 11.03 -0.16
N ALA A 157 8.50 11.69 -0.82
CA ALA A 157 8.01 13.00 -0.36
C ALA A 157 7.44 12.94 1.07
N LEU A 158 6.69 11.90 1.43
CA LEU A 158 6.19 11.73 2.79
C LEU A 158 7.32 11.42 3.80
N CYS A 159 8.37 10.74 3.36
CA CYS A 159 9.51 10.34 4.18
C CYS A 159 10.34 11.57 4.57
N GLU A 160 10.64 12.45 3.61
CA GLU A 160 11.29 13.74 3.89
C GLU A 160 10.43 14.66 4.76
N ALA A 161 9.11 14.54 4.65
CA ALA A 161 8.20 15.28 5.51
C ALA A 161 8.16 14.72 6.95
N GLY A 162 8.70 13.51 7.19
CA GLY A 162 8.83 12.88 8.51
C GLY A 162 7.60 12.09 8.97
N PHE A 163 6.81 11.50 8.05
CA PHE A 163 5.54 10.84 8.38
C PHE A 163 5.39 9.46 7.78
N GLY A 164 5.01 8.47 8.60
CA GLY A 164 4.41 7.19 8.18
C GLY A 164 5.21 6.40 7.14
N CYS A 165 6.51 6.65 7.04
CA CYS A 165 7.38 6.10 6.01
C CYS A 165 8.67 5.56 6.62
N ALA A 166 9.29 4.59 5.95
CA ALA A 166 10.69 4.25 6.13
C ALA A 166 11.42 4.36 4.78
N GLN A 167 12.52 5.11 4.75
CA GLN A 167 13.45 5.16 3.61
C GLN A 167 14.84 4.78 4.10
N VAL A 168 15.30 3.57 3.75
CA VAL A 168 16.51 2.98 4.34
C VAL A 168 17.31 2.20 3.29
N PRO A 169 18.65 2.35 3.25
CA PRO A 169 19.48 1.48 2.43
C PRO A 169 19.51 0.04 2.98
N VAL A 170 19.14 -0.91 2.14
CA VAL A 170 19.25 -2.35 2.38
C VAL A 170 20.49 -2.87 1.69
N THR A 171 21.38 -3.51 2.44
CA THR A 171 22.62 -4.10 1.91
C THR A 171 22.53 -5.62 1.82
N GLN A 172 23.58 -6.25 1.29
CA GLN A 172 23.73 -7.72 1.27
C GLN A 172 23.65 -8.37 2.65
N LEU A 173 23.88 -7.62 3.75
CA LEU A 173 23.72 -8.14 5.11
C LEU A 173 22.26 -8.43 5.47
N GLY A 174 21.30 -7.86 4.74
CA GLY A 174 19.90 -7.89 5.10
C GLY A 174 19.61 -7.06 6.36
N GLY A 175 18.45 -7.30 6.97
CA GLY A 175 18.02 -6.58 8.16
C GLY A 175 16.50 -6.50 8.26
N THR A 176 16.05 -5.87 9.35
CA THR A 176 14.63 -5.57 9.59
C THR A 176 14.45 -4.06 9.63
N PHE A 177 13.51 -3.58 8.83
CA PHE A 177 13.23 -2.17 8.64
C PHE A 177 11.74 -1.94 8.89
N VAL A 178 11.39 -0.95 9.71
CA VAL A 178 10.01 -0.64 10.10
C VAL A 178 9.75 0.84 9.88
N THR A 179 8.50 1.19 9.60
CA THR A 179 8.04 2.59 9.57
C THR A 179 8.21 3.23 10.94
N ASP A 180 8.28 4.57 10.99
CA ASP A 180 8.40 5.31 12.25
C ASP A 180 7.21 5.04 13.19
N ASP A 181 6.00 4.93 12.62
CA ASP A 181 4.79 4.55 13.34
C ASP A 181 4.72 3.05 13.67
N ARG A 182 5.67 2.25 13.15
CA ARG A 182 5.77 0.79 13.31
C ARG A 182 4.52 0.03 12.88
N ASP A 183 3.75 0.63 11.97
CA ASP A 183 2.54 0.06 11.39
C ASP A 183 2.79 -0.75 10.10
N ALA A 184 4.03 -0.69 9.58
CA ALA A 184 4.53 -1.57 8.54
C ALA A 184 6.04 -1.82 8.66
N GLY A 185 6.53 -2.85 7.96
CA GLY A 185 7.94 -3.16 7.88
C GLY A 185 8.28 -4.28 6.90
N ALA A 186 9.57 -4.44 6.66
CA ALA A 186 10.13 -5.48 5.82
C ALA A 186 11.38 -6.10 6.48
N MET A 187 11.52 -7.41 6.37
CA MET A 187 12.70 -8.17 6.78
C MET A 187 13.35 -8.84 5.58
N PHE A 188 14.60 -8.46 5.33
CA PHE A 188 15.45 -9.00 4.28
C PHE A 188 16.41 -10.02 4.90
N PRO A 189 16.37 -11.30 4.49
CA PRO A 189 17.40 -12.24 4.91
C PRO A 189 18.76 -11.84 4.32
N ALA A 190 19.85 -12.18 5.01
CA ALA A 190 21.20 -11.97 4.49
C ALA A 190 21.37 -12.64 3.11
N GLY A 191 21.93 -11.91 2.14
CA GLY A 191 22.07 -12.36 0.75
C GLY A 191 20.76 -12.41 -0.03
N ALA A 192 19.75 -11.59 0.32
CA ALA A 192 18.51 -11.46 -0.45
C ALA A 192 18.71 -10.71 -1.79
N LEU A 193 19.69 -9.80 -1.85
CA LEU A 193 19.98 -9.02 -3.06
C LEU A 193 20.72 -9.88 -4.10
N PRO A 194 20.49 -9.65 -5.40
CA PRO A 194 21.23 -10.34 -6.47
C PRO A 194 22.75 -10.19 -6.35
N PRO A 195 23.52 -11.18 -6.85
CA PRO A 195 24.97 -11.02 -7.00
C PRO A 195 25.31 -9.76 -7.80
N GLY A 196 26.23 -8.93 -7.28
CA GLY A 196 26.65 -7.68 -7.91
C GLY A 196 25.89 -6.42 -7.45
N VAL A 197 24.75 -6.57 -6.76
CA VAL A 197 24.02 -5.44 -6.14
C VAL A 197 24.48 -5.30 -4.69
N THR A 198 25.11 -4.18 -4.34
CA THR A 198 25.64 -3.95 -2.98
C THR A 198 24.61 -3.32 -2.04
N SER A 199 23.72 -2.50 -2.58
CA SER A 199 22.75 -1.69 -1.86
C SER A 199 21.52 -1.43 -2.74
N VAL A 200 20.33 -1.45 -2.13
CA VAL A 200 19.11 -0.86 -2.68
C VAL A 200 18.50 0.06 -1.64
N GLU A 201 17.90 1.15 -2.06
CA GLU A 201 17.11 2.03 -1.20
C GLU A 201 15.69 1.47 -1.10
N LEU A 202 15.28 1.03 0.08
CA LEU A 202 13.92 0.60 0.38
C LEU A 202 13.10 1.81 0.79
N THR A 203 11.94 1.98 0.16
CA THR A 203 10.91 2.93 0.55
C THR A 203 9.64 2.17 0.91
N ILE A 204 9.18 2.33 2.15
CA ILE A 204 7.89 1.85 2.65
C ILE A 204 7.04 3.09 2.90
N GLU A 205 6.01 3.29 2.10
CA GLU A 205 5.19 4.50 2.16
C GLU A 205 3.73 4.11 2.40
N ARG A 206 3.10 4.68 3.42
CA ARG A 206 1.69 4.45 3.69
C ARG A 206 0.85 5.09 2.60
N ILE A 207 -0.18 4.38 2.16
CA ILE A 207 -1.18 4.89 1.24
C ILE A 207 -2.38 5.37 2.07
N PRO A 208 -2.84 6.62 1.90
CA PRO A 208 -4.03 7.11 2.57
C PRO A 208 -5.24 6.20 2.29
N HIS A 209 -5.86 5.65 3.35
CA HIS A 209 -7.05 4.82 3.21
C HIS A 209 -8.28 5.61 2.72
N THR A 210 -8.23 6.95 2.80
CA THR A 210 -9.23 7.87 2.24
C THR A 210 -9.14 8.00 0.73
N ALA A 211 -8.03 7.57 0.10
CA ALA A 211 -7.90 7.53 -1.35
C ALA A 211 -8.86 6.51 -2.00
N PHE A 212 -9.45 5.62 -1.21
CA PHE A 212 -10.34 4.56 -1.66
C PHE A 212 -11.70 4.63 -0.97
N ALA A 213 -12.74 4.20 -1.71
CA ALA A 213 -14.05 3.96 -1.12
C ALA A 213 -14.00 2.78 -0.14
N PRO A 214 -14.92 2.69 0.84
CA PRO A 214 -14.96 1.56 1.77
C PRO A 214 -14.92 0.22 1.04
N THR A 215 -14.15 -0.74 1.58
CA THR A 215 -13.91 -2.09 1.02
C THR A 215 -13.20 -2.16 -0.33
N THR A 216 -12.75 -1.02 -0.86
CA THR A 216 -11.90 -0.96 -2.06
C THR A 216 -10.48 -0.57 -1.67
N GLY A 217 -9.52 -0.72 -2.58
CA GLY A 217 -8.11 -0.48 -2.28
C GLY A 217 -7.24 -0.48 -3.54
N PRO A 218 -5.92 -0.40 -3.35
CA PRO A 218 -4.96 -0.22 -4.44
C PRO A 218 -4.76 -1.46 -5.32
N LEU A 219 -5.19 -2.65 -4.89
CA LEU A 219 -5.03 -3.87 -5.69
C LEU A 219 -6.06 -3.92 -6.84
N PRO A 220 -5.65 -4.34 -8.06
CA PRO A 220 -6.53 -4.44 -9.22
C PRO A 220 -7.41 -5.69 -9.16
N THR A 221 -8.30 -5.76 -8.17
CA THR A 221 -9.17 -6.92 -7.91
C THR A 221 -10.56 -6.49 -7.44
N GLY A 222 -11.56 -7.35 -7.68
CA GLY A 222 -12.92 -7.22 -7.12
C GLY A 222 -13.05 -7.74 -5.68
N LEU A 223 -11.97 -8.26 -5.09
CA LEU A 223 -11.97 -8.70 -3.69
C LEU A 223 -12.06 -7.49 -2.75
N GLN A 224 -12.72 -7.69 -1.60
CA GLN A 224 -12.83 -6.66 -0.59
C GLN A 224 -11.45 -6.44 0.05
N GLN A 225 -11.07 -5.17 0.14
CA GLN A 225 -9.78 -4.69 0.55
C GLN A 225 -9.91 -3.84 1.82
N PHE A 226 -8.97 -4.00 2.76
CA PHE A 226 -9.07 -3.36 4.08
C PHE A 226 -7.74 -2.72 4.50
N PRO A 227 -7.76 -1.47 5.02
CA PRO A 227 -6.54 -0.79 5.44
C PRO A 227 -5.88 -1.50 6.64
N PHE A 228 -4.58 -1.29 6.88
CA PHE A 228 -3.73 -0.27 6.26
C PHE A 228 -3.14 -0.67 4.90
N PHE A 229 -2.99 0.32 4.03
CA PHE A 229 -2.44 0.18 2.68
C PHE A 229 -1.02 0.72 2.66
N PHE A 230 -0.08 -0.01 2.06
CA PHE A 230 1.31 0.41 1.94
C PHE A 230 1.84 0.15 0.54
N ASP A 231 2.67 1.05 0.05
CA ASP A 231 3.51 0.85 -1.11
C ASP A 231 4.91 0.47 -0.64
N PHE A 232 5.40 -0.67 -1.13
CA PHE A 232 6.78 -1.11 -0.94
C PHE A 232 7.51 -0.96 -2.27
N SER A 233 8.66 -0.29 -2.25
CA SER A 233 9.50 -0.17 -3.43
C SER A 233 10.98 -0.16 -3.09
N VAL A 234 11.79 -0.57 -4.06
CA VAL A 234 13.25 -0.50 -3.97
C VAL A 234 13.84 0.22 -5.18
N ASN A 235 14.92 0.96 -4.94
CA ASN A 235 15.70 1.63 -5.98
C ASN A 235 17.20 1.29 -5.85
N PRO A 236 17.86 0.73 -6.88
CA PRO A 236 17.30 0.29 -8.16
C PRO A 236 16.32 -0.87 -8.01
N ASP A 237 15.44 -1.03 -8.99
CA ASP A 237 14.50 -2.16 -9.06
C ASP A 237 15.26 -3.48 -9.25
N VAL A 238 15.05 -4.45 -8.35
CA VAL A 238 15.75 -5.74 -8.35
C VAL A 238 14.85 -6.90 -7.97
N LYS A 239 15.08 -8.06 -8.60
CA LYS A 239 14.46 -9.33 -8.19
C LYS A 239 15.27 -9.98 -7.08
N PHE A 240 14.69 -10.13 -5.89
CA PHE A 240 15.38 -10.79 -4.77
C PHE A 240 15.57 -12.28 -5.02
N VAL A 241 16.74 -12.79 -4.66
CA VAL A 241 17.10 -14.22 -4.79
C VAL A 241 16.65 -15.06 -3.60
N LYS A 242 16.20 -14.41 -2.53
CA LYS A 242 15.59 -15.02 -1.35
C LYS A 242 14.29 -14.31 -1.04
N PRO A 243 13.34 -14.99 -0.38
CA PRO A 243 12.10 -14.35 -0.04
C PRO A 243 12.28 -13.25 1.03
N VAL A 244 11.56 -12.14 0.85
CA VAL A 244 11.53 -11.00 1.79
C VAL A 244 10.24 -11.07 2.59
N LEU A 245 10.31 -10.92 3.90
CA LEU A 245 9.11 -10.94 4.76
C LEU A 245 8.56 -9.53 4.92
N LEU A 246 7.33 -9.29 4.47
CA LEU A 246 6.61 -8.03 4.67
C LEU A 246 5.62 -8.18 5.84
N GLY A 247 5.48 -7.13 6.64
CA GLY A 247 4.51 -7.04 7.72
C GLY A 247 3.75 -5.74 7.64
N VAL A 248 2.42 -5.80 7.71
CA VAL A 248 1.55 -4.63 7.80
C VAL A 248 0.52 -4.85 8.89
N CYS A 249 0.25 -3.79 9.65
CA CYS A 249 -0.79 -3.80 10.67
C CYS A 249 -2.18 -3.79 10.05
N GLN A 250 -3.14 -4.32 10.80
CA GLN A 250 -4.54 -4.34 10.40
C GLN A 250 -5.30 -3.29 11.22
N LEU A 251 -6.34 -2.72 10.63
CA LEU A 251 -7.23 -1.78 11.30
C LEU A 251 -8.04 -2.50 12.39
N GLU A 252 -7.89 -2.11 13.66
CA GLU A 252 -8.57 -2.76 14.79
C GLU A 252 -9.83 -2.02 15.28
N ASN A 253 -10.10 -0.80 14.80
CA ASN A 253 -11.23 0.00 15.27
C ASN A 253 -12.55 -0.46 14.63
N PRO A 254 -13.49 -1.08 15.37
CA PRO A 254 -14.75 -1.55 14.80
C PRO A 254 -15.72 -0.44 14.42
N GLU A 255 -15.49 0.80 14.85
CA GLU A 255 -16.32 1.97 14.50
C GLU A 255 -15.95 2.59 13.14
N ASP A 256 -14.76 2.30 12.60
CA ASP A 256 -14.36 2.76 11.27
C ASP A 256 -15.18 2.01 10.20
N PRO A 257 -15.88 2.71 9.27
CA PRO A 257 -16.59 2.09 8.15
C PRO A 257 -15.73 1.19 7.25
N ARG A 258 -14.40 1.29 7.35
CA ARG A 258 -13.41 0.48 6.63
C ARG A 258 -12.91 -0.71 7.45
N TYR A 259 -13.39 -0.89 8.67
CA TYR A 259 -13.13 -2.08 9.46
C TYR A 259 -13.77 -3.31 8.78
N PRO A 260 -13.10 -4.47 8.76
CA PRO A 260 -13.65 -5.71 8.21
C PRO A 260 -14.91 -6.25 8.92
N GLY A 261 -15.43 -5.54 9.92
CA GLY A 261 -16.72 -5.82 10.56
C GLY A 261 -16.70 -7.11 11.36
N THR A 262 -17.75 -7.93 11.23
CA THR A 262 -17.86 -9.25 11.87
C THR A 262 -16.88 -10.29 11.33
N GLN A 263 -16.08 -9.95 10.31
CA GLN A 263 -15.12 -10.87 9.73
C GLN A 263 -13.86 -10.90 10.60
N PRO A 264 -13.45 -12.08 11.09
CA PRO A 264 -12.28 -12.15 11.92
C PRO A 264 -11.02 -11.87 11.08
N HIS A 265 -10.10 -11.11 11.67
CA HIS A 265 -8.80 -10.73 11.09
C HIS A 265 -7.93 -11.93 10.62
N ASP A 266 -8.29 -13.14 11.05
CA ASP A 266 -7.70 -14.39 10.58
C ASP A 266 -8.12 -14.78 9.15
N GLN A 267 -9.18 -14.16 8.61
CA GLN A 267 -9.63 -14.35 7.23
C GLN A 267 -8.99 -13.40 6.21
N LEU A 268 -8.31 -12.36 6.70
CA LEU A 268 -7.57 -11.45 5.85
C LEU A 268 -6.28 -12.09 5.37
N VAL A 269 -6.05 -12.05 4.06
CA VAL A 269 -4.85 -12.60 3.42
C VAL A 269 -4.11 -11.47 2.73
N LEU A 270 -2.79 -11.46 2.82
CA LEU A 270 -2.00 -10.44 2.14
C LEU A 270 -1.85 -10.77 0.66
N ALA A 271 -2.03 -9.75 -0.19
CA ALA A 271 -1.85 -9.84 -1.62
C ALA A 271 -1.12 -8.60 -2.16
N HIS A 272 -0.50 -8.78 -3.32
CA HIS A 272 0.14 -7.73 -4.09
C HIS A 272 -0.13 -7.93 -5.58
N PRO A 273 -0.02 -6.89 -6.42
CA PRO A 273 -0.16 -7.07 -7.85
C PRO A 273 1.10 -7.76 -8.42
N THR A 274 0.86 -8.69 -9.34
CA THR A 274 1.90 -9.28 -10.23
C THR A 274 1.75 -8.81 -11.67
N GLY A 275 0.72 -8.03 -11.95
CA GLY A 275 0.42 -7.46 -13.25
C GLY A 275 -0.79 -6.52 -13.19
N PRO A 276 -1.19 -5.95 -14.33
CA PRO A 276 -2.23 -4.91 -14.38
C PRO A 276 -3.61 -5.34 -13.87
N SER A 277 -3.88 -6.64 -13.91
CA SER A 277 -5.17 -7.24 -13.52
C SER A 277 -4.98 -8.54 -12.74
N THR A 278 -3.76 -8.82 -12.27
CA THR A 278 -3.43 -10.06 -11.56
C THR A 278 -2.82 -9.73 -10.21
N ILE A 279 -3.27 -10.47 -9.20
CA ILE A 279 -2.73 -10.41 -7.86
C ILE A 279 -2.17 -11.77 -7.48
N GLU A 280 -1.15 -11.77 -6.66
CA GLU A 280 -0.61 -12.96 -6.01
C GLU A 280 -0.95 -12.92 -4.53
N PHE A 281 -1.34 -14.09 -4.00
CA PHE A 281 -1.61 -14.30 -2.59
C PHE A 281 -0.36 -14.84 -1.92
N LEU A 282 0.04 -14.20 -0.82
CA LEU A 282 1.25 -14.58 -0.10
C LEU A 282 0.90 -15.44 1.10
N ALA A 283 1.77 -16.42 1.37
CA ALA A 283 1.64 -17.26 2.56
C ALA A 283 1.82 -16.41 3.82
N ARG A 284 0.93 -16.61 4.80
CA ARG A 284 1.00 -15.96 6.11
C ARG A 284 2.12 -16.59 6.95
N ASP A 285 3.04 -15.78 7.46
CA ASP A 285 4.17 -16.17 8.30
C ASP A 285 4.50 -15.09 9.35
N GLY A 286 4.69 -15.39 10.63
CA GLY A 286 4.73 -14.33 11.67
C GLY A 286 5.75 -13.18 11.42
N ALA A 287 5.30 -11.92 11.52
CA ALA A 287 6.15 -10.71 11.48
C ALA A 287 6.22 -10.07 12.87
N PRO A 288 7.04 -10.61 13.78
CA PRO A 288 7.14 -10.10 15.15
C PRO A 288 7.66 -8.66 15.21
N PHE A 289 8.32 -8.17 14.15
CA PHE A 289 8.92 -6.85 14.10
C PHE A 289 7.91 -5.69 14.02
N VAL A 290 6.67 -5.93 13.55
CA VAL A 290 5.58 -4.92 13.52
C VAL A 290 4.59 -5.11 14.67
N ALA A 291 4.57 -6.27 15.34
CA ALA A 291 3.55 -6.63 16.32
C ALA A 291 3.50 -5.71 17.56
N LEU A 292 4.60 -5.03 17.90
CA LEU A 292 4.65 -4.07 19.03
C LEU A 292 4.20 -2.65 18.65
N GLY A 293 4.01 -2.39 17.35
CA GLY A 293 3.66 -1.08 16.80
C GLY A 293 2.22 -0.93 16.34
N CYS A 294 1.51 -2.05 16.15
CA CYS A 294 0.15 -1.99 15.63
C CYS A 294 -0.81 -1.25 16.59
N PRO A 295 -1.61 -0.29 16.09
CA PRO A 295 -2.62 0.39 16.90
C PRO A 295 -3.54 -0.63 17.57
N GLY A 296 -3.67 -0.55 18.90
CA GLY A 296 -4.50 -1.48 19.70
C GLY A 296 -3.73 -2.60 20.42
N THR A 297 -2.45 -2.81 20.12
CA THR A 297 -1.59 -3.81 20.80
C THR A 297 -1.03 -3.38 22.16
N GLY A 298 -1.26 -2.12 22.57
CA GLY A 298 -0.64 -1.55 23.77
C GLY A 298 -1.36 -1.86 25.08
N THR A 299 -0.89 -2.87 25.80
CA THR A 299 -0.59 -2.66 27.24
C THR A 299 0.85 -2.14 27.35
N GLY A 300 1.09 -0.89 26.94
CA GLY A 300 2.42 -0.29 26.94
C GLY A 300 2.34 1.24 26.85
N PRO A 301 3.19 1.98 27.58
CA PRO A 301 2.88 3.35 27.98
C PRO A 301 3.22 4.36 26.88
N GLY A 302 2.23 5.18 26.52
CA GLY A 302 2.48 6.47 25.88
C GLY A 302 1.81 6.68 24.52
N ARG A 303 0.48 6.76 24.49
CA ARG A 303 -0.29 7.73 23.69
C ARG A 303 -1.62 7.95 24.43
N GLY A 304 -1.93 9.21 24.71
CA GLY A 304 -2.61 9.66 25.94
C GLY A 304 -4.11 9.38 26.04
N GLY A 305 -4.55 9.24 27.30
CA GLY A 305 -5.94 9.15 27.72
C GLY A 305 -6.03 8.89 29.23
N PHE A 306 -5.60 9.86 30.06
CA PHE A 306 -5.75 9.79 31.52
C PHE A 306 -7.24 9.90 31.92
N GLY A 307 -7.94 8.77 31.85
CA GLY A 307 -9.11 8.50 32.69
C GLY A 307 -8.61 8.11 34.09
N SER A 308 -8.92 8.94 35.08
CA SER A 308 -8.48 8.79 36.47
C SER A 308 -8.83 7.42 37.07
N ILE A 309 -7.82 6.59 37.34
CA ILE A 309 -7.94 5.52 38.34
C ILE A 309 -7.29 6.04 39.63
N LYS A 310 -8.13 6.52 40.55
CA LYS A 310 -7.72 6.80 41.92
C LYS A 310 -7.28 5.49 42.57
N GLY A 311 -6.00 5.39 42.94
CA GLY A 311 -5.56 4.47 43.98
C GLY A 311 -4.46 3.49 43.59
N ALA A 312 -3.24 3.98 43.42
CA ALA A 312 -2.04 3.22 43.79
C ALA A 312 -0.91 4.21 44.09
N ARG A 313 -0.68 4.45 45.38
CA ARG A 313 0.43 5.28 45.87
C ARG A 313 1.70 4.43 45.99
N ARG A 314 2.81 5.02 45.50
CA ARG A 314 4.20 5.04 46.04
C ARG A 314 5.03 3.76 46.12
N TRP A 315 6.34 4.01 46.03
CA TRP A 315 7.55 3.15 46.15
C TRP A 315 8.03 2.64 44.78
N ILE A 316 9.23 2.94 44.24
CA ILE A 316 10.54 3.20 44.85
C ILE A 316 11.34 4.19 43.95
N ALA A 317 12.12 5.06 44.59
CA ALA A 317 13.15 5.91 43.98
C ALA A 317 14.57 5.34 44.25
N GLN A 318 15.47 5.57 43.29
CA GLN A 318 16.94 5.72 43.40
C GLN A 318 17.84 4.49 43.71
N GLY A 319 18.72 4.19 42.72
CA GLY A 319 20.18 4.11 42.89
C GLY A 319 20.84 2.77 43.29
N GLY A 320 21.69 2.19 42.41
CA GLY A 320 22.65 1.15 42.79
C GLY A 320 23.25 0.36 41.59
N GLN A 321 24.56 0.12 41.61
CA GLN A 321 25.49 -0.35 40.56
C GLN A 321 25.36 -1.85 40.15
N PRO A 322 26.10 -2.33 39.10
CA PRO A 322 25.72 -3.46 38.25
C PRO A 322 26.27 -4.80 38.75
N GLY A 323 25.49 -5.87 38.57
CA GLY A 323 25.98 -7.23 38.77
C GLY A 323 24.88 -8.27 38.90
N LEU A 324 24.92 -9.25 37.98
CA LEU A 324 24.52 -10.63 38.22
C LEU A 324 23.04 -10.92 38.52
N LEU A 325 22.14 -10.67 37.57
CA LEU A 325 20.93 -11.49 37.35
C LEU A 325 20.58 -11.52 35.85
N VAL A 326 21.52 -11.97 35.02
CA VAL A 326 21.20 -12.52 33.71
C VAL A 326 21.03 -14.03 33.92
N ARG A 327 19.96 -14.59 33.34
CA ARG A 327 19.55 -16.01 33.37
C ARG A 327 18.65 -16.38 34.55
N LEU A 328 17.36 -16.10 34.37
CA LEU A 328 16.23 -17.02 34.63
C LEU A 328 14.90 -16.29 34.32
N GLY A 329 14.75 -15.78 33.09
CA GLY A 329 13.57 -15.04 32.66
C GLY A 329 13.20 -15.29 31.19
N ALA A 330 13.51 -16.48 30.66
CA ALA A 330 13.24 -16.87 29.27
C ALA A 330 12.38 -18.14 29.15
N LEU A 331 11.77 -18.62 30.23
CA LEU A 331 10.99 -19.86 30.23
C LEU A 331 9.59 -19.74 30.85
N ALA A 332 9.14 -18.54 31.26
CA ALA A 332 7.83 -18.34 31.89
C ALA A 332 6.85 -17.46 31.10
N ASP A 333 7.25 -16.89 29.95
CA ASP A 333 6.37 -16.06 29.09
C ASP A 333 5.69 -16.84 27.95
N TRP A 334 5.82 -18.17 27.93
CA TRP A 334 5.24 -19.01 26.87
C TRP A 334 3.86 -19.61 27.22
N LEU A 335 3.39 -19.46 28.46
CA LEU A 335 2.22 -20.21 28.96
C LEU A 335 0.95 -19.38 29.21
N PHE A 336 1.00 -18.05 29.08
CA PHE A 336 -0.18 -17.20 29.26
C PHE A 336 -0.23 -16.04 28.26
N MET A 337 0.05 -16.31 26.97
CA MET A 337 -0.31 -15.35 25.92
C MET A 337 -1.83 -15.29 25.76
N PRO A 338 -2.47 -14.11 25.86
CA PRO A 338 -3.80 -13.92 25.30
C PRO A 338 -3.77 -14.10 23.78
N LYS A 339 -4.91 -14.50 23.22
CA LYS A 339 -5.07 -14.92 21.82
C LYS A 339 -4.69 -13.81 20.82
N LYS A 340 -3.90 -14.23 19.81
CA LYS A 340 -3.74 -13.71 18.43
C LYS A 340 -4.15 -12.25 18.20
N VAL A 341 -3.17 -11.36 18.16
CA VAL A 341 -3.25 -10.13 17.35
C VAL A 341 -2.39 -10.37 16.10
N LEU A 342 -3.04 -10.35 14.94
CA LEU A 342 -2.48 -10.87 13.70
C LEU A 342 -1.91 -9.71 12.89
N ALA A 343 -0.59 -9.52 12.98
CA ALA A 343 0.12 -8.93 11.84
C ALA A 343 -0.14 -9.85 10.64
N THR A 344 -0.76 -9.33 9.59
CA THR A 344 -0.73 -10.06 8.33
C THR A 344 0.66 -9.90 7.75
N THR A 345 1.07 -10.92 7.07
CA THR A 345 2.47 -11.17 6.84
C THR A 345 2.59 -11.90 5.54
N ALA A 346 3.66 -11.60 4.83
CA ALA A 346 3.90 -12.22 3.56
C ALA A 346 5.35 -12.57 3.37
N VAL A 347 5.61 -13.82 3.02
CA VAL A 347 6.87 -14.26 2.45
C VAL A 347 6.83 -13.94 0.95
N ALA A 348 7.38 -12.80 0.53
CA ALA A 348 7.48 -12.44 -0.88
C ALA A 348 8.57 -13.29 -1.53
N HIS A 349 8.22 -14.26 -2.37
CA HIS A 349 9.21 -14.96 -3.20
C HIS A 349 9.47 -14.16 -4.47
N GLY A 350 10.75 -13.85 -4.76
CA GLY A 350 11.17 -13.44 -6.11
C GLY A 350 10.81 -12.03 -6.58
N GLY A 351 10.81 -11.02 -5.70
CA GLY A 351 10.82 -9.61 -6.11
C GLY A 351 9.80 -8.72 -5.42
N VAL A 352 10.21 -7.99 -4.37
CA VAL A 352 9.67 -6.64 -4.05
C VAL A 352 10.18 -5.62 -5.11
N GLY A 353 10.54 -6.13 -6.28
CA GLY A 353 11.11 -5.44 -7.41
C GLY A 353 11.05 -6.34 -8.65
N GLY A 354 10.43 -5.85 -9.71
CA GLY A 354 10.25 -6.60 -10.95
C GLY A 354 8.87 -6.56 -11.62
N SER A 355 8.38 -5.34 -11.89
CA SER A 355 7.68 -4.90 -13.13
C SER A 355 6.36 -5.53 -13.62
N LEU A 356 5.33 -4.68 -13.78
CA LEU A 356 4.74 -4.22 -15.07
C LEU A 356 3.35 -3.57 -14.77
N LEU A 357 3.18 -2.24 -14.76
CA LEU A 357 3.50 -1.28 -15.81
C LEU A 357 3.72 0.13 -15.22
N GLY A 358 4.95 0.65 -15.27
CA GLY A 358 5.24 2.07 -15.03
C GLY A 358 5.81 2.41 -13.63
N PRO A 359 5.97 3.72 -13.32
CA PRO A 359 6.59 4.28 -12.12
C PRO A 359 5.79 4.01 -10.82
N LEU A 360 5.29 2.80 -10.63
CA LEU A 360 4.37 2.40 -9.58
C LEU A 360 4.93 1.10 -8.99
N GLY A 361 5.49 1.18 -7.79
CA GLY A 361 5.89 0.04 -6.96
C GLY A 361 4.71 -0.82 -6.55
N SER A 362 4.95 -1.73 -5.60
CA SER A 362 4.03 -2.83 -5.32
C SER A 362 3.14 -2.48 -4.13
N PRO A 363 1.89 -2.01 -4.34
CA PRO A 363 0.96 -1.86 -3.24
C PRO A 363 0.69 -3.23 -2.63
N VAL A 364 0.78 -3.29 -1.32
CA VAL A 364 0.56 -4.49 -0.51
C VAL A 364 -0.65 -4.23 0.37
N ASN A 365 -1.58 -5.18 0.36
CA ASN A 365 -2.86 -5.02 1.05
C ASN A 365 -3.44 -6.35 1.54
N THR A 366 -4.31 -6.27 2.53
CA THR A 366 -5.20 -7.35 2.91
C THR A 366 -6.42 -7.44 2.01
N VAL A 367 -6.74 -8.66 1.61
CA VAL A 367 -7.99 -9.03 0.94
C VAL A 367 -8.73 -10.07 1.77
N LEU A 368 -10.06 -10.02 1.72
CA LEU A 368 -10.90 -11.02 2.35
C LEU A 368 -11.20 -12.16 1.38
N VAL A 369 -10.75 -13.36 1.74
CA VAL A 369 -11.01 -14.59 0.97
C VAL A 369 -11.23 -15.77 1.92
N GLU A 370 -12.11 -16.67 1.51
CA GLU A 370 -12.42 -17.91 2.21
C GLU A 370 -12.38 -19.07 1.22
N MET A 371 -11.80 -20.19 1.66
CA MET A 371 -11.84 -21.46 0.95
C MET A 371 -13.04 -22.28 1.41
N ARG A 372 -13.79 -22.81 0.45
CA ARG A 372 -14.95 -23.67 0.68
C ARG A 372 -14.85 -24.93 -0.17
N ASN A 373 -15.52 -25.99 0.29
CA ASN A 373 -15.69 -27.20 -0.51
C ASN A 373 -16.55 -26.87 -1.75
N ASN A 374 -16.09 -27.27 -2.93
CA ASN A 374 -16.76 -27.07 -4.22
C ASN A 374 -17.09 -28.40 -4.93
N SER A 375 -17.09 -29.51 -4.19
CA SER A 375 -17.49 -30.81 -4.73
C SER A 375 -19.01 -30.97 -4.53
N ALA A 376 -19.75 -31.17 -5.62
CA ALA A 376 -21.16 -31.55 -5.57
C ALA A 376 -21.28 -32.91 -4.86
N GLY A 377 -22.29 -33.06 -3.99
CA GLY A 377 -22.46 -34.19 -3.07
C GLY A 377 -22.02 -35.54 -3.68
N SER A 378 -21.06 -36.23 -3.09
CA SER A 378 -21.25 -36.87 -1.80
C SER A 378 -19.90 -37.37 -1.27
N GLN A 379 -19.24 -36.55 -0.46
CA GLN A 379 -18.14 -37.00 0.42
C GLN A 379 -18.69 -37.85 1.58
N GLY A 380 -19.73 -38.63 1.34
CA GLY A 380 -20.61 -39.22 2.34
C GLY A 380 -21.85 -39.91 1.76
N ALA A 381 -21.83 -40.37 0.51
CA ALA A 381 -22.89 -41.25 0.04
C ALA A 381 -22.80 -42.54 0.85
N GLU A 382 -23.93 -42.98 1.41
CA GLU A 382 -24.15 -44.34 1.89
C GLU A 382 -24.13 -45.37 0.74
N GLY A 383 -23.28 -45.16 -0.27
CA GLY A 383 -23.03 -46.07 -1.37
C GLY A 383 -21.68 -46.73 -1.17
N THR A 384 -21.67 -48.06 -1.09
CA THR A 384 -20.47 -48.90 -0.98
C THR A 384 -19.55 -48.70 -2.18
N LEU A 385 -18.59 -47.77 -2.10
CA LEU A 385 -17.50 -47.70 -3.08
C LEU A 385 -16.62 -48.93 -2.93
N ALA A 386 -16.18 -49.51 -4.04
CA ALA A 386 -15.27 -50.63 -4.01
C ALA A 386 -13.85 -50.14 -3.68
N PRO A 387 -13.01 -50.94 -2.99
CA PRO A 387 -11.60 -50.64 -2.87
C PRO A 387 -10.96 -50.48 -4.26
N GLY A 388 -10.12 -49.46 -4.44
CA GLY A 388 -9.53 -49.13 -5.74
C GLY A 388 -10.41 -48.29 -6.68
N SER A 389 -11.63 -47.89 -6.28
CA SER A 389 -12.47 -47.00 -7.10
C SER A 389 -11.76 -45.69 -7.46
N ASN A 390 -11.96 -45.21 -8.68
CA ASN A 390 -11.41 -43.95 -9.17
C ASN A 390 -12.51 -42.89 -9.29
N CYS A 391 -12.48 -41.88 -8.42
CA CYS A 391 -13.41 -40.76 -8.42
C CYS A 391 -12.96 -39.71 -9.44
N GLN A 392 -13.85 -39.26 -10.33
CA GLN A 392 -13.56 -38.31 -11.42
C GLN A 392 -14.56 -37.14 -11.40
N SER A 393 -14.60 -36.30 -12.44
CA SER A 393 -15.40 -35.07 -12.45
C SER A 393 -16.92 -35.28 -12.45
N GLU A 394 -17.41 -36.47 -12.85
CA GLU A 394 -18.84 -36.83 -12.91
C GLU A 394 -19.04 -38.31 -12.52
N GLY A 395 -20.00 -38.64 -11.63
CA GLY A 395 -20.32 -40.03 -11.26
C GLY A 395 -20.71 -40.26 -9.79
N GLN A 396 -20.71 -41.54 -9.35
CA GLN A 396 -21.03 -41.97 -7.97
C GLN A 396 -20.04 -41.43 -6.92
N CYS A 397 -18.84 -41.02 -7.33
CA CYS A 397 -17.85 -40.36 -6.49
C CYS A 397 -17.14 -39.26 -7.30
N GLN A 398 -17.16 -38.02 -6.78
CA GLN A 398 -16.54 -36.87 -7.43
C GLN A 398 -15.10 -36.62 -6.93
N ALA A 399 -14.19 -36.28 -7.84
CA ALA A 399 -12.84 -35.83 -7.48
C ALA A 399 -12.89 -34.55 -6.60
N PRO A 400 -12.05 -34.45 -5.55
CA PRO A 400 -12.06 -33.30 -4.66
C PRO A 400 -11.81 -31.96 -5.37
N SER A 401 -12.61 -30.97 -5.02
CA SER A 401 -12.53 -29.61 -5.54
C SER A 401 -12.85 -28.58 -4.46
N VAL A 402 -12.13 -27.47 -4.46
CA VAL A 402 -12.38 -26.31 -3.59
C VAL A 402 -12.62 -25.05 -4.43
N ILE A 403 -13.33 -24.09 -3.86
CA ILE A 403 -13.52 -22.75 -4.39
C ILE A 403 -13.01 -21.74 -3.37
N ILE A 404 -12.32 -20.71 -3.85
CA ILE A 404 -11.79 -19.61 -3.04
C ILE A 404 -12.33 -18.30 -3.61
N GLY A 405 -12.93 -17.49 -2.74
CA GLY A 405 -13.50 -16.21 -3.10
C GLY A 405 -13.91 -15.43 -1.86
N ASN A 406 -14.46 -14.22 -2.06
CA ASN A 406 -15.02 -13.44 -0.96
C ASN A 406 -16.52 -13.75 -0.73
N PHE A 407 -17.10 -13.17 0.33
CA PHE A 407 -18.52 -13.35 0.64
C PHE A 407 -19.47 -12.70 -0.37
N SER A 408 -18.99 -11.74 -1.17
CA SER A 408 -19.77 -11.14 -2.24
C SER A 408 -19.74 -11.95 -3.55
N GLY A 409 -19.06 -13.10 -3.58
CA GLY A 409 -18.99 -14.00 -4.73
C GLY A 409 -17.89 -13.68 -5.74
N ALA A 410 -16.98 -12.74 -5.45
CA ALA A 410 -15.82 -12.48 -6.30
C ALA A 410 -14.79 -13.62 -6.14
N PRO A 411 -14.39 -14.28 -7.23
CA PRO A 411 -13.44 -15.38 -7.18
C PRO A 411 -12.01 -14.90 -6.90
N ALA A 412 -11.22 -15.74 -6.22
CA ALA A 412 -9.80 -15.52 -5.98
C ALA A 412 -8.97 -16.46 -6.87
N ALA A 413 -8.44 -15.93 -7.97
CA ALA A 413 -7.59 -16.67 -8.91
C ALA A 413 -6.12 -16.69 -8.48
N GLY A 414 -5.36 -17.72 -8.86
CA GLY A 414 -3.93 -17.82 -8.60
C GLY A 414 -3.55 -18.30 -7.19
N VAL A 415 -4.52 -18.63 -6.33
CA VAL A 415 -4.27 -19.12 -4.96
C VAL A 415 -3.75 -20.56 -5.03
N PRO A 416 -2.56 -20.87 -4.48
CA PRO A 416 -2.05 -22.24 -4.46
C PRO A 416 -2.80 -23.08 -3.41
N VAL A 417 -3.41 -24.19 -3.86
CA VAL A 417 -4.08 -25.18 -3.01
C VAL A 417 -3.34 -26.51 -3.09
N THR A 418 -2.89 -27.02 -1.94
CA THR A 418 -2.22 -28.32 -1.85
C THR A 418 -3.17 -29.39 -1.36
N PHE A 419 -3.45 -30.36 -2.23
CA PHE A 419 -4.21 -31.57 -1.90
C PHE A 419 -3.25 -32.67 -1.46
N ARG A 420 -3.56 -33.32 -0.33
CA ARG A 420 -2.75 -34.41 0.21
C ARG A 420 -3.61 -35.58 0.64
N VAL A 421 -3.25 -36.80 0.21
CA VAL A 421 -3.84 -38.04 0.74
C VAL A 421 -3.36 -38.21 2.19
N THR A 422 -4.31 -38.33 3.12
CA THR A 422 -4.03 -38.41 4.56
C THR A 422 -4.43 -39.75 5.17
N ALA A 423 -5.31 -40.52 4.52
CA ALA A 423 -5.66 -41.88 4.92
C ALA A 423 -6.11 -42.74 3.72
N GLY A 424 -6.08 -44.07 3.88
CA GLY A 424 -6.57 -45.03 2.90
C GLY A 424 -5.53 -45.50 1.86
N GLY A 425 -4.45 -44.75 1.63
CA GLY A 425 -3.31 -45.19 0.81
C GLY A 425 -3.50 -45.12 -0.71
N GLY A 426 -4.49 -44.35 -1.16
CA GLY A 426 -4.76 -44.08 -2.59
C GLY A 426 -3.90 -42.98 -3.21
N THR A 427 -4.26 -42.53 -4.41
CA THR A 427 -3.56 -41.50 -5.20
C THR A 427 -4.51 -40.43 -5.71
N ILE A 428 -4.00 -39.23 -5.92
CA ILE A 428 -4.70 -38.09 -6.54
C ILE A 428 -4.01 -37.71 -7.85
N GLY A 429 -4.78 -37.18 -8.81
CA GLY A 429 -4.26 -36.81 -10.13
C GLY A 429 -4.78 -35.49 -10.68
N VAL A 430 -3.93 -34.80 -11.44
CA VAL A 430 -4.20 -33.53 -12.17
C VAL A 430 -3.39 -33.52 -13.46
N GLY A 431 -4.05 -33.54 -14.61
CA GLY A 431 -3.45 -33.80 -15.91
C GLY A 431 -2.64 -35.09 -15.87
N ASP A 432 -1.40 -35.02 -16.35
CA ASP A 432 -0.47 -36.16 -16.37
C ASP A 432 0.21 -36.41 -15.00
N ARG A 433 -0.05 -35.58 -13.99
CA ARG A 433 0.55 -35.72 -12.65
C ARG A 433 -0.30 -36.65 -11.80
N SER A 434 0.34 -37.60 -11.13
CA SER A 434 -0.27 -38.48 -10.13
C SER A 434 0.64 -38.63 -8.92
N GLY A 435 0.08 -38.69 -7.71
CA GLY A 435 0.84 -38.85 -6.49
C GLY A 435 -0.02 -38.81 -5.23
N THR A 436 0.62 -38.60 -4.07
CA THR A 436 -0.06 -38.47 -2.77
C THR A 436 -0.15 -37.02 -2.29
N SER A 437 0.48 -36.09 -3.00
CA SER A 437 0.45 -34.65 -2.73
C SER A 437 0.59 -33.88 -4.05
N ILE A 438 -0.37 -33.02 -4.38
CA ILE A 438 -0.35 -32.20 -5.59
C ILE A 438 -0.83 -30.79 -5.25
N THR A 439 -0.11 -29.77 -5.73
CA THR A 439 -0.52 -28.36 -5.66
C THR A 439 -1.15 -27.90 -6.97
N VAL A 440 -2.31 -27.25 -6.87
CA VAL A 440 -3.11 -26.70 -7.96
C VAL A 440 -3.46 -25.26 -7.62
N ASN A 441 -3.24 -24.34 -8.56
CA ASN A 441 -3.64 -22.95 -8.36
C ASN A 441 -5.10 -22.77 -8.78
N THR A 442 -5.84 -21.92 -8.07
CA THR A 442 -7.22 -21.58 -8.48
C THR A 442 -7.23 -20.90 -9.84
N GLY A 443 -8.16 -21.30 -10.71
CA GLY A 443 -8.39 -20.63 -12.01
C GLY A 443 -9.15 -19.31 -11.86
N GLU A 444 -9.53 -18.69 -12.97
CA GLU A 444 -10.30 -17.42 -12.97
C GLU A 444 -11.63 -17.49 -12.20
N GLY A 445 -12.25 -18.67 -12.15
CA GLY A 445 -13.46 -18.91 -11.35
C GLY A 445 -13.20 -19.14 -9.84
N GLY A 446 -11.96 -19.01 -9.38
CA GLY A 446 -11.57 -19.27 -7.99
C GLY A 446 -11.54 -20.75 -7.62
N VAL A 447 -11.63 -21.66 -8.59
CA VAL A 447 -11.72 -23.10 -8.36
C VAL A 447 -10.37 -23.77 -8.53
N ALA A 448 -10.00 -24.63 -7.58
CA ALA A 448 -8.90 -25.58 -7.69
C ALA A 448 -9.47 -27.00 -7.54
N SER A 449 -9.31 -27.82 -8.58
CA SER A 449 -9.87 -29.16 -8.66
C SER A 449 -8.81 -30.22 -8.94
N LEU A 450 -9.00 -31.40 -8.35
CA LEU A 450 -8.37 -32.62 -8.82
C LEU A 450 -9.15 -33.19 -10.01
N ASP A 451 -8.45 -33.81 -10.96
CA ASP A 451 -9.10 -34.52 -12.07
C ASP A 451 -9.50 -35.94 -11.65
N SER A 452 -8.74 -36.53 -10.71
CA SER A 452 -9.00 -37.86 -10.19
C SER A 452 -8.59 -38.06 -8.74
N TRP A 453 -9.31 -38.96 -8.05
CA TRP A 453 -8.96 -39.50 -6.75
C TRP A 453 -9.20 -41.02 -6.73
N THR A 454 -8.12 -41.79 -6.79
CA THR A 454 -8.15 -43.24 -6.68
C THR A 454 -8.07 -43.66 -5.22
N LEU A 455 -9.08 -44.40 -4.74
CA LEU A 455 -9.16 -44.89 -3.37
C LEU A 455 -8.24 -46.09 -3.14
N GLY A 456 -7.87 -46.32 -1.88
CA GLY A 456 -7.07 -47.47 -1.48
C GLY A 456 -7.75 -48.82 -1.79
N THR A 457 -6.93 -49.85 -1.96
CA THR A 457 -7.36 -51.24 -2.24
C THR A 457 -7.82 -51.99 -1.00
N THR A 458 -7.70 -51.40 0.19
CA THR A 458 -8.21 -51.97 1.43
C THR A 458 -9.54 -51.30 1.81
N PRO A 459 -10.61 -52.07 2.13
CA PRO A 459 -11.84 -51.52 2.68
C PRO A 459 -11.55 -50.59 3.88
N GLY A 460 -12.15 -49.41 3.87
CA GLY A 460 -11.97 -48.44 4.94
C GLY A 460 -12.15 -46.98 4.51
N VAL A 461 -11.89 -46.09 5.47
CA VAL A 461 -11.98 -44.64 5.25
C VAL A 461 -10.74 -44.16 4.50
N ASN A 462 -10.97 -43.42 3.44
CA ASN A 462 -9.98 -42.74 2.62
C ASN A 462 -10.18 -41.23 2.81
N THR A 463 -9.10 -40.48 2.99
CA THR A 463 -9.19 -39.03 3.17
C THR A 463 -8.18 -38.28 2.32
N VAL A 464 -8.63 -37.16 1.76
CA VAL A 464 -7.80 -36.14 1.10
C VAL A 464 -8.01 -34.82 1.80
N THR A 465 -6.94 -34.12 2.12
CA THR A 465 -6.97 -32.81 2.79
C THR A 465 -6.47 -31.75 1.81
N ALA A 466 -7.27 -30.72 1.58
CA ALA A 466 -6.88 -29.52 0.83
C ALA A 466 -6.44 -28.41 1.80
N THR A 467 -5.25 -27.88 1.57
CA THR A 467 -4.62 -26.83 2.39
C THR A 467 -4.27 -25.63 1.53
N ALA A 468 -4.53 -24.43 2.05
CA ALA A 468 -4.21 -23.16 1.40
C ALA A 468 -3.94 -22.12 2.50
N GLY A 469 -3.22 -21.05 2.16
CA GLY A 469 -2.89 -19.96 3.09
C GLY A 469 -4.05 -19.00 3.38
N VAL A 470 -5.29 -19.50 3.40
CA VAL A 470 -6.53 -18.70 3.50
C VAL A 470 -7.47 -19.26 4.58
N SER A 471 -8.46 -18.48 5.00
CA SER A 471 -9.49 -18.98 5.93
C SER A 471 -10.32 -20.10 5.33
N GLY A 472 -10.91 -20.93 6.20
CA GLY A 472 -11.58 -22.17 5.77
C GLY A 472 -10.61 -23.31 5.46
N SER A 473 -9.29 -23.11 5.57
CA SER A 473 -8.29 -24.17 5.50
C SER A 473 -8.05 -24.86 6.85
N PRO A 474 -7.87 -26.19 6.90
CA PRO A 474 -7.98 -27.15 5.80
C PRO A 474 -9.43 -27.57 5.48
N VAL A 475 -9.69 -27.91 4.21
CA VAL A 475 -10.92 -28.61 3.79
C VAL A 475 -10.62 -30.10 3.71
N ILE A 476 -11.45 -30.94 4.33
CA ILE A 476 -11.27 -32.39 4.36
C ILE A 476 -12.33 -33.07 3.50
N PHE A 477 -11.87 -33.95 2.63
CA PHE A 477 -12.63 -34.84 1.78
C PHE A 477 -12.47 -36.27 2.30
N PHE A 478 -13.57 -37.03 2.36
CA PHE A 478 -13.53 -38.41 2.78
C PHE A 478 -14.46 -39.30 1.92
N ALA A 479 -14.02 -40.53 1.70
CA ALA A 479 -14.75 -41.57 1.00
C ALA A 479 -14.59 -42.88 1.79
N THR A 480 -15.65 -43.68 1.88
CA THR A 480 -15.60 -44.98 2.55
C THR A 480 -15.75 -46.09 1.53
N THR A 481 -14.80 -47.02 1.52
CA THR A 481 -14.90 -48.24 0.71
C THR A 481 -15.36 -49.41 1.58
N ARG A 482 -16.15 -50.32 1.01
CA ARG A 482 -16.47 -51.61 1.66
C ARG A 482 -16.24 -52.73 0.65
N SER A 483 -15.85 -53.90 1.12
CA SER A 483 -15.85 -55.10 0.28
C SER A 483 -17.30 -55.39 -0.13
N GLY A 484 -17.56 -55.52 -1.44
CA GLY A 484 -18.86 -55.99 -1.91
C GLY A 484 -19.17 -57.34 -1.26
N GLY A 485 -20.30 -57.44 -0.58
CA GLY A 485 -20.78 -58.74 -0.09
C GLY A 485 -21.05 -59.62 -1.29
N GLY A 486 -20.25 -60.67 -1.47
CA GLY A 486 -20.58 -61.74 -2.40
C GLY A 486 -21.84 -62.44 -1.90
N LEU A 487 -22.92 -62.37 -2.67
CA LEU A 487 -24.00 -63.35 -2.64
C LEU A 487 -23.91 -64.18 -3.92
#